data_AF-A0A7K2EBA7-F1
#
_entry.id   AF-A0A7K2EBA7-F1
#
_cell.length_a   1.000
_cell.length_b   1.000
_cell.length_c   1.000
_cell.angle_alpha   90.00
_cell.angle_beta   90.00
_cell.angle_gamma   90.00
#
_symmetry.space_group_name_H-M   'P 1'
#
loop_
_entity.id
_entity.type
_entity.pdbx_description
1 polymer ?
#
loop_
_entity_poly.entity_id
_entity_poly.type
_entity_poly.pdbx_seq_one_letter_code
_entity_poly.pdbx_strand_id
1 'polypeptide(L)' 'PIISRLNSLTEPIEIVEGMVFALETYAPASDGRSAARIEEEVVVTAEGPQVITLFPCEELMVANAY' A
#
# COMPACT_ATOMS: atom_id res chain seq x y z
N PRO A 1 5.22 9.59 -4.39
CA PRO A 1 5.43 10.32 -3.12
C PRO A 1 5.33 9.34 -1.94
N ILE A 2 6.14 9.50 -0.89
CA ILE A 2 6.06 8.67 0.32
C ILE A 2 5.32 9.45 1.40
N ILE A 3 4.30 8.84 2.00
CA ILE A 3 3.62 9.37 3.17
C ILE A 3 4.28 8.75 4.39
N SER A 4 5.04 9.54 5.16
CA SER A 4 5.74 9.04 6.35
C SER A 4 5.78 10.08 7.45
N ARG A 5 5.81 9.60 8.69
CA ARG A 5 6.06 10.47 9.85
C ARG A 5 7.46 11.10 9.81
N LEU A 6 8.39 10.50 9.09
CA LEU A 6 9.78 10.96 8.99
C LEU A 6 9.88 12.22 8.11
N ASN A 7 9.15 12.27 6.99
CA ASN A 7 9.30 13.31 5.97
C ASN A 7 8.09 14.24 5.92
N SER A 8 6.87 13.71 5.98
CA SER A 8 5.66 14.48 5.67
C SER A 8 5.30 15.52 6.73
N LEU A 9 5.89 15.46 7.94
CA LEU A 9 5.68 16.47 8.99
C LEU A 9 6.54 17.72 8.77
N THR A 10 7.71 17.57 8.15
CA THR A 10 8.63 18.69 7.86
C THR A 10 8.45 19.22 6.45
N GLU A 11 8.17 18.34 5.49
CA GLU A 11 8.02 18.64 4.07
C GLU A 11 6.67 18.07 3.58
N PRO A 12 5.55 18.69 3.96
CA PRO A 12 4.24 18.22 3.54
C PRO A 12 4.05 18.42 2.03
N ILE A 13 3.44 17.42 1.40
CA ILE A 13 2.95 17.49 0.02
C ILE A 13 1.44 17.35 0.08
N GLU A 14 0.72 18.30 -0.52
CA GLU A 14 -0.73 18.23 -0.62
C GLU A 14 -1.16 17.06 -1.50
N ILE A 15 -2.12 16.28 -1.02
CA ILE A 15 -2.74 15.21 -1.80
C ILE A 15 -3.80 15.83 -2.69
N VAL A 16 -3.63 15.69 -4.01
CA VAL A 16 -4.54 16.24 -5.02
C VAL A 16 -5.12 15.14 -5.90
N GLU A 17 -6.27 15.43 -6.52
CA GLU A 17 -6.93 14.54 -7.47
C GLU A 17 -5.99 14.07 -8.59
N GLY A 18 -6.11 12.80 -8.98
CA GLY A 18 -5.27 12.16 -9.99
C GLY A 18 -3.93 11.63 -9.47
N MET A 19 -3.56 11.91 -8.22
CA MET A 19 -2.44 11.21 -7.58
C MET A 19 -2.77 9.74 -7.38
N VAL A 20 -1.75 8.88 -7.54
CA VAL A 20 -1.84 7.44 -7.33
C VAL A 20 -0.86 7.04 -6.23
N PHE A 21 -1.33 6.21 -5.31
CA PHE A 21 -0.55 5.71 -4.19
C PHE A 21 -0.66 4.20 -4.11
N ALA A 22 0.47 3.55 -3.88
CA ALA A 22 0.49 2.21 -3.33
C ALA A 22 0.24 2.28 -1.82
N LEU A 23 -0.80 1.60 -1.35
CA LEU A 23 -1.11 1.39 0.05
C LEU A 23 -0.66 -0.01 0.44
N GLU A 24 0.44 -0.09 1.19
CA GLU A 24 1.05 -1.35 1.58
C GLU A 24 0.91 -1.66 3.07
N THR A 25 0.85 -2.94 3.39
CA THR A 25 1.04 -3.44 4.76
C THR A 25 1.91 -4.69 4.78
N TYR A 26 2.55 -4.93 5.92
CA TYR A 26 3.51 -5.99 6.13
C TYR A 26 3.22 -6.72 7.45
N ALA A 27 3.20 -8.04 7.40
CA ALA A 27 3.03 -8.92 8.55
C ALA A 27 4.14 -9.98 8.59
N PRO A 28 5.10 -9.91 9.54
CA PRO A 28 6.15 -10.92 9.66
C PRO A 28 5.58 -12.25 10.15
N ALA A 29 6.12 -13.36 9.65
CA ALA A 29 5.84 -14.68 10.21
C ALA A 29 6.67 -14.94 11.47
N SER A 30 6.25 -15.92 12.27
CA SER A 30 6.95 -16.30 13.51
C SER A 30 8.25 -17.08 13.27
N ASP A 31 8.54 -17.49 12.04
CA ASP A 31 9.72 -18.29 11.69
C ASP A 31 11.00 -17.45 11.46
N GLY A 32 10.88 -16.13 11.58
CA GLY A 32 12.00 -15.18 11.48
C GLY A 32 12.55 -14.96 10.07
N ARG A 33 11.90 -15.49 9.03
CA ARG A 33 12.37 -15.36 7.63
C ARG A 33 11.26 -15.12 6.61
N SER A 34 10.03 -15.56 6.89
CA SER A 34 8.88 -15.38 6.02
C SER A 34 8.04 -14.17 6.44
N ALA A 35 7.24 -13.66 5.53
CA ALA A 35 6.28 -12.58 5.78
C ALA A 35 5.17 -12.58 4.73
N ALA A 36 4.04 -11.97 5.09
CA ALA A 36 3.03 -11.55 4.13
C ALA A 36 3.17 -10.04 3.88
N ARG A 37 3.10 -9.65 2.61
CA ARG A 37 2.94 -8.25 2.20
C ARG A 37 1.77 -8.20 1.24
N ILE A 38 0.88 -7.25 1.45
CA ILE A 38 -0.22 -6.93 0.54
C ILE A 38 -0.14 -5.44 0.23
N GLU A 39 -0.46 -5.09 -1.01
CA GLU A 39 -0.37 -3.74 -1.54
C GLU A 39 -1.54 -3.52 -2.48
N GLU A 40 -2.28 -2.44 -2.27
CA GLU A 40 -3.34 -2.00 -3.16
C GLU A 40 -3.01 -0.63 -3.74
N GLU A 41 -3.27 -0.43 -5.02
CA GLU A 41 -3.11 0.85 -5.67
C GLU A 41 -4.42 1.63 -5.56
N VAL A 42 -4.33 2.88 -5.09
CA VAL A 42 -5.46 3.79 -4.96
C VAL A 42 -5.23 5.05 -5.78
N VAL A 43 -6.24 5.49 -6.52
CA VAL A 43 -6.28 6.80 -7.16
C VAL A 43 -7.09 7.76 -6.30
N VAL A 44 -6.59 8.99 -6.15
CA VAL A 44 -7.32 10.07 -5.47
C VAL A 44 -8.33 10.67 -6.43
N THR A 45 -9.60 10.66 -6.05
CA THR A 45 -10.70 11.32 -6.79
C THR A 45 -11.33 12.42 -5.92
N ALA A 46 -12.15 13.28 -6.52
CA ALA A 46 -12.89 14.31 -5.79
C ALA A 46 -13.86 13.72 -4.74
N GLU A 47 -14.35 12.50 -4.97
CA GLU A 47 -15.26 11.78 -4.06
C GLU A 47 -14.54 10.93 -3.01
N GLY A 48 -13.21 10.86 -3.05
CA GLY A 48 -12.37 10.06 -2.16
C GLY A 48 -11.40 9.13 -2.90
N PRO A 49 -10.56 8.37 -2.19
CA PRO A 49 -9.68 7.40 -2.83
C PRO A 49 -10.48 6.21 -3.38
N GLN A 50 -10.11 5.74 -4.56
CA GLN A 50 -10.68 4.53 -5.18
C GLN A 50 -9.58 3.51 -5.40
N VAL A 51 -9.84 2.25 -5.01
CA VAL A 51 -8.95 1.13 -5.30
C VAL A 51 -9.01 0.81 -6.78
N ILE A 52 -7.85 0.71 -7.42
CA ILE A 52 -7.70 0.35 -8.84
C ILE A 52 -6.97 -0.98 -9.04
N THR A 53 -6.51 -1.62 -7.96
CA THR A 53 -6.02 -3.00 -8.02
C THR A 53 -7.12 -3.94 -8.51
N LEU A 54 -6.84 -4.68 -9.58
CA LEU A 54 -7.75 -5.69 -10.14
C LEU A 54 -7.36 -7.13 -9.80
N PHE A 55 -6.13 -7.33 -9.32
CA PHE A 55 -5.66 -8.66 -8.96
C PHE A 55 -6.28 -9.09 -7.63
N PRO A 56 -6.87 -10.30 -7.51
CA PRO A 56 -7.49 -10.76 -6.28
C PRO A 56 -6.52 -10.74 -5.09
N CYS A 57 -6.98 -10.26 -3.94
CA CYS A 57 -6.14 -10.08 -2.77
C CYS A 57 -6.86 -10.31 -1.42
N GLU A 58 -8.10 -10.80 -1.47
CA GLU A 58 -8.89 -11.18 -0.29
C GLU A 58 -8.27 -12.36 0.46
N GLU A 59 -7.59 -13.24 -0.27
CA GLU A 59 -6.78 -14.33 0.26
C GLU A 59 -5.31 -14.12 -0.09
N LEU A 60 -4.43 -14.26 0.90
CA LEU A 60 -3.00 -14.13 0.68
C LEU A 60 -2.49 -15.27 -0.19
N MET A 61 -2.00 -14.91 -1.38
CA MET A 61 -1.40 -15.86 -2.30
C MET A 61 0.07 -16.14 -1.94
N VAL A 62 0.46 -17.41 -1.98
CA VAL A 62 1.86 -17.82 -1.80
C VAL A 62 2.60 -17.62 -3.11
N ALA A 63 3.44 -16.59 -3.18
CA ALA A 63 4.23 -16.29 -4.38
C ALA A 63 5.26 -17.39 -4.72
N ASN A 64 5.74 -18.13 -3.71
CA ASN A 64 6.61 -19.29 -3.90
C ASN A 64 6.53 -20.25 -2.70
N ALA A 65 6.52 -21.57 -2.94
CA ALA A 65 6.70 -22.55 -1.88
C ALA A 65 8.18 -22.55 -1.47
N TYR A 66 8.45 -22.28 -0.19
CA TYR A 66 9.78 -22.34 0.40
C TYR A 66 10.15 -23.75 0.84
#